data_AF-A0A6C0GTI9-F1
#
_entry.id   AF-A0A6C0GTI9-F1
#
_cell.length_a   1.000
_cell.length_b   1.000
_cell.length_c   1.000
_cell.angle_alpha   90.00
_cell.angle_beta   90.00
_cell.angle_gamma   90.00
#
_symmetry.space_group_name_H-M   'P 1'
#
loop_
_entity.id
_entity.type
_entity.pdbx_description
1 polymer ?
#
loop_
_entity_poly.entity_id
_entity_poly.type
_entity_poly.pdbx_seq_one_letter_code
_entity_poly.pdbx_strand_id
1 'polypeptide(L)'
;MEMIYTYMRLVHIVSGMTAFFVAPLALIAIKGGKNHKIWGNIFFWAMVLVAISAIPMTFYHPNLFLFLVAIFSFHLSLYGYRSVQRRRSVDLQKSMRIDFWIACIAALCYGGFIAWGIAVFFTSGSHAFGYIAIVFGLIGMRFSFRNFKAFRTPPTDTMQWWFDHMQGMVGSYIATLSAFSAVNFYFLPDTLRWLWPTLAGVPLLFFWERYYKKKMNNHGSHKSEISPETMNV
;
A
#
# COMPACT_ATOMS: atom_id res chain seq x y z
N MET A 1 -31.70 3.12 -9.01
CA MET A 1 -30.27 2.71 -9.18
C MET A 1 -29.33 3.89 -8.96
N GLU A 2 -29.60 5.05 -9.56
CA GLU A 2 -28.83 6.30 -9.35
C GLU A 2 -28.63 6.73 -7.89
N MET A 3 -29.65 6.55 -7.04
CA MET A 3 -29.56 6.88 -5.60
C MET A 3 -28.50 6.05 -4.87
N ILE A 4 -28.39 4.76 -5.18
CA ILE A 4 -27.40 3.86 -4.58
C ILE A 4 -26.00 4.27 -5.03
N TYR A 5 -25.81 4.51 -6.33
CA TYR A 5 -24.53 4.97 -6.86
C TYR A 5 -24.10 6.31 -6.23
N THR A 6 -25.01 7.27 -6.13
CA THR A 6 -24.73 8.59 -5.52
C THR A 6 -24.31 8.47 -4.07
N TYR A 7 -25.00 7.64 -3.29
CA TYR A 7 -24.65 7.38 -1.89
C TYR A 7 -23.27 6.70 -1.77
N MET A 8 -23.01 5.66 -2.59
CA MET A 8 -21.70 4.97 -2.58
C MET A 8 -20.57 5.90 -3.01
N ARG A 9 -20.80 6.76 -3.99
CA ARG A 9 -19.84 7.79 -4.42
C ARG A 9 -19.56 8.79 -3.30
N LEU A 10 -20.59 9.24 -2.57
CA LEU A 10 -20.41 10.12 -1.41
C LEU A 10 -19.55 9.44 -0.33
N VAL A 11 -19.87 8.20 0.05
CA VAL A 11 -19.10 7.42 1.02
C VAL A 11 -17.65 7.25 0.55
N HIS A 12 -17.45 6.95 -0.73
CA HIS A 12 -16.12 6.80 -1.33
C HIS A 12 -15.30 8.09 -1.22
N ILE A 13 -15.89 9.23 -1.60
CA ILE A 13 -15.23 10.54 -1.57
C ILE A 13 -14.89 10.93 -0.12
N VAL A 14 -15.85 10.86 0.81
CA VAL A 14 -15.62 11.22 2.22
C VAL A 14 -14.55 10.34 2.84
N SER A 15 -14.58 9.04 2.58
CA SER A 15 -13.58 8.09 3.07
C SER A 15 -12.20 8.37 2.45
N GLY A 16 -12.14 8.62 1.15
CA GLY A 16 -10.89 8.97 0.45
C GLY A 16 -10.27 10.26 0.95
N MET A 17 -11.06 11.31 1.16
CA MET A 17 -10.60 12.59 1.72
C MET A 17 -10.13 12.42 3.17
N THR A 18 -10.82 11.59 3.96
CA THR A 18 -10.38 11.25 5.32
C THR A 18 -9.02 10.57 5.31
N ALA A 19 -8.84 9.54 4.46
CA ALA A 19 -7.57 8.85 4.31
C ALA A 19 -6.44 9.81 3.88
N PHE A 20 -6.72 10.70 2.93
CA PHE A 20 -5.78 11.69 2.42
C PHE A 20 -5.24 12.62 3.52
N PHE A 21 -6.12 13.20 4.35
CA PHE A 21 -5.70 14.14 5.39
C PHE A 21 -5.13 13.47 6.64
N VAL A 22 -5.58 12.26 6.98
CA VAL A 22 -5.14 11.57 8.20
C VAL A 22 -3.76 10.93 8.04
N ALA A 23 -3.39 10.47 6.85
CA ALA A 23 -2.09 9.82 6.63
C ALA A 23 -0.88 10.71 7.00
N PRO A 24 -0.80 12.00 6.60
CA PRO A 24 0.24 12.91 7.08
C PRO A 24 0.34 12.99 8.60
N LEU A 25 -0.80 13.04 9.31
CA LEU A 25 -0.84 13.06 10.78
C LEU A 25 -0.22 11.79 11.38
N ALA A 26 -0.44 10.63 10.75
CA ALA A 26 0.17 9.37 11.14
C ALA A 26 1.69 9.34 10.86
N LEU A 27 2.17 9.98 9.78
CA LEU A 27 3.58 10.02 9.38
C LEU A 27 4.43 10.90 10.30
N ILE A 28 3.89 12.06 10.72
CA ILE A 28 4.59 12.97 11.63
C ILE A 28 4.57 12.48 13.08
N ALA A 29 3.54 11.73 13.47
CA ALA A 29 3.44 11.17 14.81
C ALA A 29 4.62 10.25 15.15
N ILE A 30 4.91 10.13 16.45
CA ILE A 30 5.92 9.20 16.96
C ILE A 30 5.51 7.77 16.61
N LYS A 31 6.39 7.08 15.88
CA LYS A 31 6.13 5.74 15.32
C LYS A 31 5.88 4.77 16.46
N GLY A 32 4.74 4.07 16.44
CA GLY A 32 4.31 3.17 17.52
C GLY A 32 3.69 3.83 18.76
N GLY A 33 3.65 5.17 18.84
CA GLY A 33 2.94 5.90 19.88
C GLY A 33 1.41 5.85 19.72
N LYS A 34 0.67 6.37 20.72
CA LYS A 34 -0.80 6.39 20.73
C LYS A 34 -1.37 7.09 19.50
N ASN A 35 -0.88 8.29 19.19
CA ASN A 35 -1.38 9.09 18.06
C ASN A 35 -1.13 8.41 16.71
N HIS A 36 0.05 7.82 16.51
CA HIS A 36 0.34 7.07 15.29
C HIS A 36 -0.62 5.89 15.10
N LYS A 37 -0.94 5.15 16.17
CA LYS A 37 -1.92 4.05 16.12
C LYS A 37 -3.33 4.54 15.80
N ILE A 38 -3.78 5.63 16.41
CA ILE A 38 -5.11 6.22 16.16
C ILE A 38 -5.22 6.64 14.69
N TRP A 39 -4.32 7.50 14.22
CA TRP A 39 -4.34 8.00 12.85
C TRP A 39 -4.14 6.87 11.83
N GLY A 40 -3.23 5.93 12.10
CA GLY A 40 -3.02 4.76 11.24
C GLY A 40 -4.24 3.86 11.14
N ASN A 41 -4.99 3.66 12.23
CA ASN A 41 -6.24 2.89 12.20
C ASN A 41 -7.35 3.62 11.44
N ILE A 42 -7.51 4.93 11.64
CA ILE A 42 -8.48 5.75 10.90
C ILE A 42 -8.18 5.67 9.40
N PHE A 43 -6.91 5.83 9.01
CA PHE A 43 -6.48 5.67 7.63
C PHE A 43 -6.83 4.28 7.07
N PHE A 44 -6.48 3.21 7.80
CA PHE A 44 -6.75 1.84 7.36
C PHE A 44 -8.25 1.60 7.11
N TRP A 45 -9.11 1.98 8.06
CA TRP A 45 -10.55 1.79 7.93
C TRP A 45 -11.19 2.69 6.87
N ALA A 46 -10.68 3.90 6.68
CA ALA A 46 -11.07 4.73 5.55
C ALA A 46 -10.77 4.06 4.21
N MET A 47 -9.59 3.43 4.06
CA MET A 47 -9.24 2.66 2.86
C MET A 47 -10.11 1.41 2.66
N VAL A 48 -10.56 0.76 3.74
CA VAL A 48 -11.55 -0.32 3.67
C VAL A 48 -12.87 0.20 3.08
N LEU A 49 -13.37 1.35 3.56
CA LEU A 49 -14.61 1.94 3.05
C LEU A 49 -14.48 2.38 1.58
N VAL A 50 -13.33 2.92 1.18
CA VAL A 50 -13.02 3.23 -0.24
C VAL A 50 -13.12 1.97 -1.10
N ALA A 51 -12.54 0.84 -0.67
CA ALA A 51 -12.59 -0.41 -1.43
C ALA A 51 -14.01 -1.00 -1.50
N ILE A 52 -14.74 -1.02 -0.37
CA ILE A 52 -16.10 -1.56 -0.31
C ILE A 52 -17.05 -0.73 -1.18
N SER A 53 -16.97 0.60 -1.12
CA SER A 53 -17.81 1.48 -1.94
C SER A 53 -17.52 1.36 -3.44
N ALA A 54 -16.28 1.03 -3.83
CA ALA A 54 -15.91 0.85 -5.24
C ALA A 54 -16.57 -0.38 -5.89
N ILE A 55 -16.92 -1.42 -5.12
CA ILE A 55 -17.57 -2.65 -5.63
C ILE A 55 -18.91 -2.33 -6.31
N PRO A 56 -19.94 -1.78 -5.63
CA PRO A 56 -21.20 -1.45 -6.28
C PRO A 56 -21.02 -0.39 -7.36
N MET A 57 -20.11 0.58 -7.18
CA MET A 57 -19.86 1.63 -8.17
C MET A 57 -19.41 1.07 -9.52
N THR A 58 -18.55 0.04 -9.55
CA THR A 58 -18.09 -0.56 -10.81
C THR A 58 -19.17 -1.38 -11.53
N PHE A 59 -20.25 -1.78 -10.86
CA PHE A 59 -21.36 -2.45 -11.52
C PHE A 59 -22.33 -1.44 -12.15
N TYR A 60 -22.57 -0.29 -11.51
CA TYR A 60 -23.46 0.75 -12.04
C TYR A 60 -22.81 1.59 -13.14
N HIS A 61 -21.56 2.02 -12.93
CA HIS A 61 -20.77 2.74 -13.93
C HIS A 61 -19.43 2.03 -14.13
N PRO A 62 -19.39 1.03 -15.03
CA PRO A 62 -18.22 0.20 -15.21
C PRO A 62 -16.96 0.99 -15.55
N ASN A 63 -16.03 0.99 -14.61
CA ASN A 63 -14.69 1.51 -14.81
C ASN A 63 -13.70 0.56 -14.11
N LEU A 64 -13.30 -0.47 -14.85
CA LEU A 64 -12.41 -1.51 -14.34
C LEU A 64 -11.07 -0.92 -13.86
N PHE A 65 -10.57 0.11 -14.53
CA PHE A 65 -9.34 0.78 -14.14
C PHE A 65 -9.43 1.37 -12.73
N LEU A 66 -10.45 2.20 -12.44
CA LEU A 66 -10.64 2.81 -11.12
C LEU A 66 -10.94 1.76 -10.04
N PHE A 67 -11.68 0.71 -10.38
CA PHE A 67 -11.93 -0.40 -9.47
C PHE A 67 -10.64 -1.12 -9.07
N LEU A 68 -9.76 -1.42 -10.04
CA LEU A 68 -8.47 -2.05 -9.79
C LEU A 68 -7.52 -1.11 -9.01
N VAL A 69 -7.58 0.21 -9.21
CA VAL A 69 -6.86 1.19 -8.37
C VAL A 69 -7.35 1.16 -6.92
N ALA A 70 -8.66 1.02 -6.69
CA ALA A 70 -9.21 0.90 -5.34
C ALA A 70 -8.71 -0.38 -4.66
N ILE A 71 -8.75 -1.53 -5.36
CA ILE A 71 -8.17 -2.81 -4.88
C ILE A 71 -6.67 -2.64 -4.60
N PHE A 72 -5.93 -2.02 -5.50
CA PHE A 72 -4.49 -1.79 -5.36
C PHE A 72 -4.18 -1.00 -4.07
N SER A 73 -4.84 0.14 -3.89
CA SER A 73 -4.61 1.02 -2.75
C SER A 73 -4.98 0.35 -1.43
N PHE A 74 -6.08 -0.41 -1.41
CA PHE A 74 -6.50 -1.19 -0.25
C PHE A 74 -5.54 -2.35 0.04
N HIS A 75 -5.10 -3.12 -0.96
CA HIS A 75 -4.18 -4.23 -0.76
C HIS A 75 -2.86 -3.76 -0.13
N LEU A 76 -2.31 -2.61 -0.54
CA LEU A 76 -1.12 -2.04 0.10
C LEU A 76 -1.36 -1.66 1.57
N SER A 77 -2.50 -1.04 1.86
CA SER A 77 -2.92 -0.71 3.23
C SER A 77 -3.05 -1.98 4.08
N LEU A 78 -3.69 -3.01 3.54
CA LEU A 78 -3.87 -4.31 4.18
C LEU A 78 -2.54 -5.02 4.40
N TYR A 79 -1.62 -4.98 3.43
CA TYR A 79 -0.27 -5.51 3.58
C TYR A 79 0.47 -4.86 4.76
N GLY A 80 0.41 -3.53 4.85
CA GLY A 80 1.05 -2.78 5.93
C GLY A 80 0.39 -2.99 7.30
N TYR A 81 -0.94 -3.12 7.33
CA TYR A 81 -1.69 -3.39 8.56
C TYR A 81 -1.43 -4.82 9.07
N ARG A 82 -1.44 -5.80 8.17
CA ARG A 82 -1.24 -7.22 8.51
C ARG A 82 0.19 -7.54 8.92
N SER A 83 1.20 -6.80 8.48
CA SER A 83 2.58 -7.02 8.97
C SER A 83 2.70 -6.83 10.49
N VAL A 84 1.97 -5.87 11.07
CA VAL A 84 1.91 -5.66 12.53
C VAL A 84 1.13 -6.79 13.22
N GLN A 85 0.08 -7.32 12.58
CA GLN A 85 -0.65 -8.48 13.09
C GLN A 85 0.22 -9.75 13.07
N ARG A 86 0.97 -9.99 11.99
CA ARG A 86 1.93 -11.10 11.87
C ARG A 86 2.94 -11.08 13.02
N ARG A 87 3.52 -9.91 13.31
CA ARG A 87 4.45 -9.73 14.45
C ARG A 87 3.85 -10.17 15.78
N ARG A 88 2.54 -10.00 15.98
CA ARG A 88 1.83 -10.35 17.24
C ARG A 88 1.17 -11.73 17.21
N SER A 89 1.27 -12.45 16.09
CA SER A 89 0.58 -13.73 15.91
C SER A 89 1.32 -14.84 16.67
N VAL A 90 0.59 -15.61 17.48
CA VAL A 90 1.11 -16.82 18.13
C VAL A 90 1.36 -17.92 17.10
N ASP A 91 0.44 -18.05 16.14
CA ASP A 91 0.57 -18.96 14.99
C ASP A 91 0.92 -18.15 13.73
N LEU A 92 2.22 -18.02 13.48
CA LEU A 92 2.74 -17.28 12.33
C LEU A 92 2.29 -17.92 11.01
N GLN A 93 2.29 -19.25 10.93
CA GLN A 93 1.95 -19.99 9.71
C GLN A 93 0.49 -19.74 9.31
N LYS A 94 -0.45 -19.80 10.25
CA LYS A 94 -1.87 -19.49 10.01
C LYS A 94 -2.06 -18.04 9.58
N SER A 95 -1.36 -17.10 10.22
CA SER A 95 -1.40 -15.69 9.85
C SER A 95 -0.94 -15.49 8.40
N MET A 96 0.16 -16.13 8.01
CA MET A 96 0.71 -16.04 6.65
C MET A 96 -0.13 -16.77 5.60
N ARG A 97 -0.91 -17.79 5.98
CA ARG A 97 -1.85 -18.45 5.07
C ARG A 97 -2.96 -17.51 4.59
N ILE A 98 -3.42 -16.61 5.46
CA ILE A 98 -4.38 -15.56 5.09
C ILE A 98 -3.72 -14.58 4.09
N ASP A 99 -2.48 -14.16 4.38
CA ASP A 99 -1.71 -13.29 3.48
C ASP A 99 -1.47 -13.92 2.10
N PHE A 100 -1.26 -15.23 2.06
CA PHE A 100 -1.10 -15.98 0.82
C PHE A 100 -2.34 -15.88 -0.08
N TRP A 101 -3.53 -16.13 0.45
CA TRP A 101 -4.76 -16.05 -0.34
C TRP A 101 -5.06 -14.62 -0.79
N ILE A 102 -4.85 -13.63 0.09
CA ILE A 102 -4.92 -12.22 -0.28
C ILE A 102 -3.97 -11.93 -1.45
N ALA A 103 -2.73 -12.42 -1.39
CA ALA A 103 -1.72 -12.22 -2.43
C ALA A 103 -2.09 -12.90 -3.75
N CYS A 104 -2.68 -14.11 -3.72
CA CYS A 104 -3.16 -14.79 -4.92
C CYS A 104 -4.26 -14.00 -5.63
N ILE A 105 -5.26 -13.53 -4.88
CA ILE A 105 -6.36 -12.71 -5.43
C ILE A 105 -5.79 -11.40 -5.99
N ALA A 106 -4.94 -10.71 -5.24
CA ALA A 106 -4.32 -9.48 -5.69
C ALA A 106 -3.42 -9.69 -6.93
N ALA A 107 -2.65 -10.78 -6.99
CA ALA A 107 -1.82 -11.11 -8.15
C ALA A 107 -2.64 -11.32 -9.42
N LEU A 108 -3.82 -11.95 -9.31
CA LEU A 108 -4.75 -12.09 -10.43
C LEU A 108 -5.22 -10.71 -10.92
N CYS A 109 -5.64 -9.83 -10.00
CA CYS A 109 -6.03 -8.46 -10.34
C CYS A 109 -4.90 -7.68 -11.02
N TYR A 110 -3.66 -7.80 -10.53
CA TYR A 110 -2.50 -7.10 -11.11
C TYR A 110 -2.05 -7.69 -12.45
N GLY A 111 -2.16 -9.01 -12.63
CA GLY A 111 -1.97 -9.66 -13.93
C GLY A 111 -2.97 -9.12 -14.96
N GLY A 112 -4.24 -9.00 -14.57
CA GLY A 112 -5.27 -8.35 -15.38
C GLY A 112 -4.94 -6.87 -15.67
N PHE A 113 -4.41 -6.15 -14.70
CA PHE A 113 -4.03 -4.74 -14.86
C PHE A 113 -2.89 -4.55 -15.87
N ILE A 114 -1.86 -5.41 -15.80
CA ILE A 114 -0.74 -5.40 -16.75
C ILE A 114 -1.23 -5.81 -18.14
N ALA A 115 -2.00 -6.90 -18.26
CA ALA A 115 -2.51 -7.37 -19.54
C ALA A 115 -3.41 -6.33 -20.23
N TRP A 116 -4.33 -5.71 -19.47
CA TRP A 116 -5.15 -4.62 -19.97
C TRP A 116 -4.31 -3.41 -20.37
N GLY A 117 -3.32 -3.04 -19.56
CA GLY A 117 -2.41 -1.94 -19.88
C GLY A 117 -1.63 -2.17 -21.18
N ILE A 118 -1.17 -3.40 -21.44
CA ILE A 118 -0.53 -3.79 -22.70
C ILE A 118 -1.53 -3.71 -23.86
N ALA A 119 -2.76 -4.20 -23.68
CA ALA A 119 -3.78 -4.20 -24.72
C ALA A 119 -4.18 -2.78 -25.16
N VAL A 120 -4.16 -1.79 -24.26
CA VAL A 120 -4.45 -0.38 -24.56
C VAL A 120 -3.51 0.18 -25.63
N PHE A 121 -2.25 -0.29 -25.71
CA PHE A 121 -1.31 0.15 -26.75
C PHE A 121 -1.71 -0.28 -28.16
N PHE A 122 -2.47 -1.37 -28.30
CA PHE A 122 -2.88 -1.93 -29.58
C PHE A 122 -4.31 -1.57 -29.98
N THR A 123 -5.10 -1.00 -29.06
CA THR A 123 -6.55 -0.83 -29.24
C THR A 123 -7.03 0.61 -29.11
N SER A 124 -6.24 1.50 -28.51
CA SER A 124 -6.68 2.85 -28.14
C SER A 124 -5.71 3.92 -28.64
N GLY A 125 -6.26 5.08 -29.03
CA GLY A 125 -5.46 6.25 -29.44
C GLY A 125 -4.77 7.00 -28.30
N SER A 126 -5.17 6.78 -27.04
CA SER A 126 -4.51 7.33 -25.84
C SER A 126 -3.82 6.23 -25.06
N HIS A 127 -2.50 6.35 -24.92
CA HIS A 127 -1.66 5.36 -24.22
C HIS A 127 -1.49 5.64 -22.73
N ALA A 128 -1.99 6.77 -22.22
CA ALA A 128 -1.76 7.22 -20.84
C ALA A 128 -2.19 6.16 -19.81
N PHE A 129 -3.42 5.65 -19.92
CA PHE A 129 -3.95 4.61 -19.03
C PHE A 129 -3.23 3.27 -19.17
N GLY A 130 -2.64 2.97 -20.34
CA GLY A 130 -1.80 1.80 -20.55
C GLY A 130 -0.53 1.85 -19.70
N TYR A 131 0.20 2.97 -19.74
CA TYR A 131 1.38 3.18 -18.90
C TYR A 131 1.04 3.10 -17.41
N ILE A 132 -0.06 3.75 -16.98
CA ILE A 132 -0.45 3.80 -15.57
C ILE A 132 -0.80 2.41 -15.04
N ALA A 133 -1.58 1.64 -15.79
CA ALA A 133 -2.00 0.29 -15.40
C ALA A 133 -0.80 -0.67 -15.30
N ILE A 134 0.16 -0.59 -16.22
CA ILE A 134 1.39 -1.39 -16.16
C ILE A 134 2.20 -1.03 -14.91
N VAL A 135 2.42 0.26 -14.63
CA VAL A 135 3.22 0.70 -13.48
C VAL A 135 2.59 0.22 -12.16
N PHE A 136 1.30 0.48 -11.95
CA PHE A 136 0.60 0.04 -10.73
C PHE A 136 0.51 -1.48 -10.65
N GLY A 137 0.29 -2.16 -11.78
CA GLY A 137 0.25 -3.62 -11.85
C GLY A 137 1.60 -4.24 -11.46
N LEU A 138 2.72 -3.72 -11.95
CA LEU A 138 4.06 -4.21 -11.60
C LEU A 138 4.40 -3.96 -10.12
N ILE A 139 4.06 -2.78 -9.59
CA ILE A 139 4.23 -2.47 -8.16
C ILE A 139 3.39 -3.43 -7.32
N GLY A 140 2.11 -3.61 -7.65
CA GLY A 140 1.22 -4.50 -6.93
C GLY A 140 1.70 -5.95 -6.97
N MET A 141 2.11 -6.42 -8.15
CA MET A 141 2.65 -7.78 -8.35
C MET A 141 3.87 -8.04 -7.46
N ARG A 142 4.75 -7.05 -7.30
CA ARG A 142 5.90 -7.16 -6.39
C ARG A 142 5.46 -7.38 -4.92
N PHE A 143 4.40 -6.72 -4.46
CA PHE A 143 3.86 -6.94 -3.10
C PHE A 143 3.25 -8.34 -2.95
N SER A 144 2.47 -8.79 -3.94
CA SER A 144 1.92 -10.15 -3.94
C SER A 144 3.02 -11.21 -3.93
N PHE A 145 4.07 -11.02 -4.73
CA PHE A 145 5.22 -11.93 -4.76
C PHE A 145 5.95 -11.98 -3.41
N ARG A 146 6.07 -10.86 -2.69
CA ARG A 146 6.67 -10.83 -1.35
C ARG A 146 5.85 -11.62 -0.33
N ASN A 147 4.53 -11.50 -0.34
CA ASN A 147 3.66 -12.32 0.53
C ASN A 147 3.80 -13.81 0.21
N PHE A 148 3.83 -14.16 -1.08
CA PHE A 148 4.04 -15.55 -1.52
C PHE A 148 5.39 -16.11 -1.07
N LYS A 149 6.47 -15.33 -1.26
CA LYS A 149 7.82 -15.70 -0.80
C LYS A 149 7.84 -15.85 0.72
N ALA A 150 7.22 -14.93 1.45
CA ALA A 150 7.16 -15.00 2.91
C ALA A 150 6.44 -16.29 3.35
N PHE A 151 5.32 -16.67 2.72
CA PHE A 151 4.59 -17.89 3.08
C PHE A 151 5.42 -19.18 2.91
N ARG A 152 6.26 -19.23 1.86
CA ARG A 152 7.14 -20.39 1.60
C ARG A 152 8.41 -20.37 2.45
N THR A 153 8.99 -19.19 2.60
CA THR A 153 10.25 -18.95 3.32
C THR A 153 10.07 -17.73 4.20
N PRO A 154 9.62 -17.91 5.46
CA PRO A 154 9.40 -16.81 6.38
C PRO A 154 10.67 -15.97 6.59
N PRO A 155 10.55 -14.63 6.72
CA PRO A 155 11.71 -13.78 6.96
C PRO A 155 12.41 -14.14 8.28
N THR A 156 13.74 -14.21 8.25
CA THR A 156 14.57 -14.42 9.45
C THR A 156 14.84 -13.12 10.21
N ASP A 157 14.77 -11.97 9.52
CA ASP A 157 14.93 -10.65 10.12
C ASP A 157 13.72 -10.30 11.00
N THR A 158 13.96 -10.17 12.30
CA THR A 158 12.94 -9.82 13.30
C THR A 158 12.32 -8.44 13.10
N MET A 159 12.95 -7.54 12.33
CA MET A 159 12.45 -6.22 12.00
C MET A 159 11.78 -6.13 10.63
N GLN A 160 11.66 -7.25 9.88
CA GLN A 160 11.03 -7.24 8.56
C GLN A 160 9.59 -6.68 8.59
N TRP A 161 8.83 -6.96 9.65
CA TRP A 161 7.47 -6.44 9.82
C TRP A 161 7.40 -4.91 9.80
N TRP A 162 8.44 -4.22 10.30
CA TRP A 162 8.49 -2.76 10.39
C TRP A 162 8.64 -2.15 8.99
N PHE A 163 9.51 -2.75 8.17
CA PHE A 163 9.67 -2.35 6.77
C PHE A 163 8.45 -2.71 5.94
N ASP A 164 7.84 -3.87 6.16
CA ASP A 164 6.59 -4.25 5.51
C ASP A 164 5.45 -3.27 5.87
N HIS A 165 5.34 -2.88 7.15
CA HIS A 165 4.37 -1.88 7.62
C HIS A 165 4.58 -0.54 6.92
N MET A 166 5.80 -0.01 6.96
CA MET A 166 6.14 1.26 6.34
C MET A 166 5.85 1.23 4.84
N GLN A 167 6.27 0.19 4.12
CA GLN A 167 6.07 0.08 2.68
C GLN A 167 4.60 -0.06 2.29
N GLY A 168 3.82 -0.85 3.03
CA GLY A 168 2.39 -1.00 2.79
C GLY A 168 1.61 0.30 3.05
N MET A 169 1.81 0.91 4.22
CA MET A 169 1.06 2.11 4.61
C MET A 169 1.44 3.33 3.77
N VAL A 170 2.75 3.58 3.57
CA VAL A 170 3.21 4.69 2.73
C VAL A 170 2.88 4.44 1.26
N GLY A 171 3.02 3.20 0.78
CA GLY A 171 2.63 2.83 -0.59
C GLY A 171 1.15 3.05 -0.86
N SER A 172 0.29 2.67 0.10
CA SER A 172 -1.14 2.95 0.02
C SER A 172 -1.43 4.45 -0.03
N TYR A 173 -0.75 5.26 0.80
CA TYR A 173 -0.91 6.71 0.76
C TYR A 173 -0.43 7.34 -0.56
N ILE A 174 0.66 6.84 -1.16
CA ILE A 174 1.09 7.25 -2.50
C ILE A 174 -0.01 6.97 -3.53
N ALA A 175 -0.70 5.83 -3.43
CA ALA A 175 -1.83 5.49 -4.29
C ALA A 175 -3.03 6.44 -4.05
N THR A 176 -3.34 6.76 -2.79
CA THR A 176 -4.37 7.77 -2.44
C THR A 176 -4.04 9.14 -3.03
N LEU A 177 -2.79 9.59 -2.93
CA LEU A 177 -2.32 10.85 -3.50
C LEU A 177 -2.38 10.83 -5.04
N SER A 178 -2.14 9.67 -5.67
CA SER A 178 -2.30 9.46 -7.12
C SER A 178 -3.75 9.61 -7.55
N ALA A 179 -4.69 9.00 -6.82
CA ALA A 179 -6.12 9.13 -7.08
C ALA A 179 -6.62 10.57 -6.86
N PHE A 180 -6.19 11.22 -5.78
CA PHE A 180 -6.51 12.64 -5.51
C PHE A 180 -5.99 13.55 -6.63
N SER A 181 -4.73 13.37 -7.03
CA SER A 181 -4.11 14.14 -8.11
C SER A 181 -4.83 13.93 -9.44
N ALA A 182 -5.21 12.68 -9.76
CA ALA A 182 -5.92 12.34 -10.98
C ALA A 182 -7.23 13.12 -11.17
N VAL A 183 -7.94 13.44 -10.09
CA VAL A 183 -9.25 14.11 -10.13
C VAL A 183 -9.18 15.61 -9.80
N ASN A 184 -8.02 16.14 -9.41
CA ASN A 184 -7.88 17.57 -9.06
C ASN A 184 -6.84 18.32 -9.90
N PHE A 185 -5.77 17.67 -10.35
CA PHE A 185 -4.61 18.35 -10.94
C PHE A 185 -4.71 18.39 -12.47
N TYR A 186 -5.77 19.00 -12.98
CA TYR A 186 -6.03 19.08 -14.43
C TYR A 186 -4.95 19.83 -15.23
N PHE A 187 -4.09 20.61 -14.57
CA PHE A 187 -2.95 21.29 -15.19
C PHE A 187 -1.79 20.35 -15.57
N LEU A 188 -1.73 19.13 -15.02
CA LEU A 188 -0.74 18.12 -15.42
C LEU A 188 -1.25 17.29 -16.61
N PRO A 189 -0.36 16.76 -17.47
CA PRO A 189 -0.72 15.73 -18.45
C PRO A 189 -1.28 14.47 -17.77
N ASP A 190 -2.18 13.73 -18.43
CA ASP A 190 -2.89 12.58 -17.86
C ASP A 190 -1.96 11.57 -17.17
N THR A 191 -0.87 11.16 -17.83
CA THR A 191 0.10 10.22 -17.23
C THR A 191 0.74 10.77 -15.97
N LEU A 192 1.11 12.05 -15.96
CA LEU A 192 1.73 12.69 -14.80
C LEU A 192 0.75 12.87 -13.64
N ARG A 193 -0.52 13.18 -13.92
CA ARG A 193 -1.57 13.27 -12.88
C ARG A 193 -1.62 12.02 -12.02
N TRP A 194 -1.41 10.85 -12.61
CA TRP A 194 -1.42 9.57 -11.91
C TRP A 194 -0.05 9.18 -11.34
N LEU A 195 1.03 9.41 -12.08
CA LEU A 195 2.32 8.79 -11.75
C LEU A 195 3.29 9.69 -10.98
N TRP A 196 3.08 11.02 -10.93
CA TRP A 196 4.00 11.89 -10.18
C TRP A 196 4.15 11.49 -8.70
N PRO A 197 3.10 11.07 -7.96
CA PRO A 197 3.27 10.66 -6.56
C PRO A 197 4.10 9.40 -6.42
N THR A 198 4.01 8.48 -7.40
CA THR A 198 4.81 7.27 -7.44
C THR A 198 6.26 7.59 -7.79
N LEU A 199 6.47 8.45 -8.79
CA LEU A 199 7.79 8.92 -9.22
C LEU A 199 8.56 9.62 -8.09
N ALA A 200 7.88 10.40 -7.26
CA ALA A 200 8.50 11.05 -6.10
C ALA A 200 8.56 10.12 -4.86
N GLY A 201 7.44 9.48 -4.52
CA GLY A 201 7.26 8.76 -3.26
C GLY A 201 8.03 7.45 -3.19
N VAL A 202 8.14 6.70 -4.29
CA VAL A 202 8.84 5.40 -4.27
C VAL A 202 10.35 5.57 -4.04
N PRO A 203 11.09 6.45 -4.75
CA PRO A 203 12.50 6.70 -4.44
C PRO A 203 12.74 7.16 -2.99
N LEU A 204 11.91 8.07 -2.49
CA LEU A 204 11.98 8.54 -1.10
C LEU A 204 11.79 7.38 -0.11
N LEU A 205 10.80 6.51 -0.34
CA LEU A 205 10.55 5.33 0.48
C LEU A 205 11.76 4.37 0.49
N PHE A 206 12.38 4.14 -0.66
CA PHE A 206 13.59 3.30 -0.77
C PHE A 206 14.79 3.91 -0.06
N PHE A 207 15.01 5.21 -0.21
CA PHE A 207 16.05 5.93 0.54
C PHE A 207 15.82 5.78 2.04
N TRP A 208 14.59 5.98 2.50
CA TRP A 208 14.23 5.88 3.90
C TRP A 208 14.41 4.47 4.47
N GLU A 209 14.03 3.45 3.70
CA GLU A 209 14.26 2.04 4.05
C GLU A 209 15.75 1.76 4.22
N ARG A 210 16.59 2.17 3.27
CA ARG A 210 18.05 1.98 3.35
C ARG A 210 18.65 2.67 4.56
N TYR A 211 18.23 3.91 4.82
CA TYR A 211 18.67 4.68 5.99
C TYR A 211 18.36 3.92 7.30
N TYR A 212 17.13 3.43 7.48
CA TYR A 212 16.76 2.73 8.71
C TYR A 212 17.38 1.35 8.84
N LYS A 213 17.56 0.60 7.75
CA LYS A 213 18.31 -0.67 7.79
C LYS A 213 19.73 -0.45 8.30
N LYS A 214 20.44 0.55 7.77
CA LYS A 214 21.79 0.90 8.24
C LYS A 214 21.77 1.33 9.71
N LYS A 215 20.84 2.20 10.10
CA LYS A 215 20.72 2.69 11.47
C LYS A 215 20.49 1.55 12.47
N MET A 216 19.58 0.62 12.17
CA MET A 216 19.25 -0.50 13.05
C MET A 216 20.39 -1.51 13.16
N ASN A 217 21.07 -1.82 12.05
CA ASN A 217 22.23 -2.73 12.06
C ASN A 217 23.39 -2.16 12.91
N ASN A 218 23.66 -0.86 12.79
CA ASN A 218 24.71 -0.20 13.58
C ASN A 218 24.39 -0.16 15.09
N HIS A 219 23.11 -0.07 15.48
CA HIS A 219 22.73 -0.15 16.91
C HIS A 219 22.74 -1.59 17.44
N GLY A 220 22.56 -2.58 16.55
CA GLY A 220 22.69 -4.00 16.88
C GLY A 220 24.14 -4.40 17.17
N SER A 221 25.11 -3.94 16.36
CA SER A 221 26.53 -4.24 16.58
C SER A 221 27.09 -3.57 17.84
N HIS A 222 26.65 -2.34 18.15
CA HIS A 222 27.11 -1.63 19.34
C HIS A 222 26.64 -2.26 20.66
N LYS A 223 25.52 -3.01 20.65
CA LYS A 223 25.03 -3.78 21.81
C LYS A 223 25.73 -5.14 21.96
N SER A 224 26.23 -5.74 20.87
CA SER A 224 26.99 -7.00 20.94
C SER A 224 28.45 -6.80 21.34
N GLU A 225 29.01 -5.59 21.18
CA GLU A 225 30.35 -5.24 21.69
C GLU A 225 30.37 -4.92 23.20
N ILE A 226 29.20 -4.75 23.83
CA ILE A 226 29.07 -4.44 25.26
C ILE A 226 28.40 -5.62 25.97
N SER A 227 29.17 -6.69 26.21
CA SER A 227 28.84 -7.81 27.13
C SER A 227 30.08 -8.71 27.32
N PRO A 228 30.38 -9.26 28.50
CA PRO A 228 30.28 -8.76 29.88
C PRO A 228 31.65 -8.98 30.58
N GLU A 229 32.69 -8.24 30.23
CA GLU A 229 34.01 -8.36 30.90
C GLU A 229 34.27 -7.26 31.96
N THR A 230 33.29 -6.40 32.24
CA THR A 230 33.46 -5.26 33.17
C THR A 230 32.60 -5.33 34.43
N MET A 231 32.13 -6.53 34.83
CA MET A 231 31.48 -6.75 36.14
C MET A 231 32.31 -7.64 37.09
N ASN A 232 33.63 -7.46 37.09
CA ASN A 232 34.50 -7.91 38.18
C ASN A 232 35.40 -6.76 38.62
N VAL A 233 34.86 -5.83 39.41
CA VAL A 233 35.52 -5.15 40.55
C VAL A 233 34.42 -4.71 41.52
#